data_AF-A0A968VQ00-F1
#
_entry.id   AF-A0A968VQ00-F1
#
_cell.length_a   1.000
_cell.length_b   1.000
_cell.length_c   1.000
_cell.angle_alpha   90.00
_cell.angle_beta   90.00
_cell.angle_gamma   90.00
#
_symmetry.space_group_name_H-M   'P 1'
#
loop_
_entity.id
_entity.type
_entity.pdbx_description
1 polymer ?
#
loop_
_entity_poly.entity_id
_entity_poly.type
_entity_poly.pdbx_seq_one_letter_code
_entity_poly.pdbx_strand_id
1 'polypeptide(L)'
;MTAIALPGRSATSDRPWYAPLFFCGLFVLALLALTLGHAVIQPSETLVVGTAVDRRALVRFHEIELQGATAFRWSEPQAAVFLYGFDGRPALVTLRLAAARPPELSPVTLTIRSEGAVIGNVPVGVDWRRYHLLVPTNRNGDTPVVLETAEFSAGGDDTRLIGVALSAVASRFTVAAGLFPPFVRSVFLLSLPLIAALGIWRWRRNLSVAAAVTLPLLLLVVWAAAYPALAGYWLPTLLWPGWPLIPLLLLAGWPWFVRAGRGAIALVQGRCWLSGCGAVVALLALCGVWLGLPLWLAVVGVLGGTLLALAARAGGILGSGTGIVPVAVSRGELLAVAAISALALGLRFVNLGEQPLGLWRDEARHGLLALQIWQEPSFRPIYVVEGADLPALLFYLMAPLVGLFGPELWTARFTSALAGALTPLALWWAVRPLLGP
;
A
#
# COMPACT_ATOMS: atom_id res chain seq x y z
N MET A 1 9.15 -62.34 26.61
CA MET A 1 8.47 -61.13 27.15
C MET A 1 8.05 -60.26 25.98
N THR A 2 6.79 -60.35 25.60
CA THR A 2 6.19 -59.67 24.46
C THR A 2 5.71 -58.29 24.93
N ALA A 3 6.34 -57.22 24.47
CA ALA A 3 5.93 -55.87 24.78
C ALA A 3 4.61 -55.57 24.05
N ILE A 4 3.52 -55.47 24.82
CA ILE A 4 2.21 -55.05 24.34
C ILE A 4 2.31 -53.55 24.02
N ALA A 5 2.36 -53.21 22.74
CA ALA A 5 2.28 -51.83 22.27
C ALA A 5 0.90 -51.28 22.62
N LEU A 6 0.83 -50.41 23.63
CA LEU A 6 -0.39 -49.71 23.98
C LEU A 6 -0.85 -48.88 22.76
N PRO A 7 -2.14 -48.90 22.41
CA PRO A 7 -2.68 -48.15 21.28
C PRO A 7 -2.32 -46.68 21.45
N GLY A 8 -1.49 -46.17 20.54
CA GLY A 8 -1.03 -44.79 20.57
C GLY A 8 -2.23 -43.85 20.61
N ARG A 9 -2.32 -43.04 21.67
CA ARG A 9 -3.29 -41.95 21.77
C ARG A 9 -3.25 -41.18 20.45
N SER A 10 -4.32 -41.30 19.68
CA SER A 10 -4.46 -40.58 18.43
C SER A 10 -4.35 -39.09 18.74
N ALA A 11 -3.28 -38.45 18.28
CA ALA A 11 -2.97 -37.02 18.46
C ALA A 11 -3.99 -36.07 17.77
N THR A 12 -5.19 -36.55 17.49
CA THR A 12 -6.22 -35.92 16.68
C THR A 12 -7.33 -35.26 17.51
N SER A 13 -7.32 -35.38 18.84
CA SER A 13 -8.44 -34.96 19.70
C SER A 13 -8.22 -33.70 20.55
N ASP A 14 -6.99 -33.22 20.76
CA ASP A 14 -6.76 -32.05 21.63
C ASP A 14 -6.97 -30.73 20.90
N ARG A 15 -8.14 -30.56 20.28
CA ARG A 15 -8.62 -29.21 19.97
C ARG A 15 -9.18 -28.62 21.26
N PRO A 16 -8.61 -27.51 21.76
CA PRO A 16 -9.14 -26.88 22.95
C PRO A 16 -10.58 -26.44 22.71
N TRP A 17 -11.53 -27.09 23.37
CA TRP A 17 -12.96 -26.76 23.32
C TRP A 17 -13.25 -25.32 23.76
N TYR A 18 -12.30 -24.69 24.45
CA TYR A 18 -12.34 -23.31 24.91
C TYR A 18 -11.97 -22.26 23.84
N ALA A 19 -11.47 -22.65 22.66
CA ALA A 19 -11.11 -21.69 21.61
C ALA A 19 -12.30 -20.83 21.12
N PRO A 20 -13.51 -21.39 20.84
CA PRO A 20 -14.67 -20.59 20.47
C PRO A 20 -15.07 -19.59 21.57
N LEU A 21 -15.03 -20.01 22.84
CA LEU A 21 -15.32 -19.14 23.98
C LEU A 21 -14.33 -17.98 24.06
N PHE A 22 -13.04 -18.24 23.81
CA PHE A 22 -12.03 -17.18 23.74
C PHE A 22 -12.34 -16.15 22.65
N PHE A 23 -12.69 -16.56 21.43
CA PHE A 23 -13.00 -15.62 20.35
C PHE A 23 -14.30 -14.85 20.58
N CYS A 24 -15.33 -15.49 21.16
CA CYS A 24 -16.54 -14.80 21.59
C CYS A 24 -16.24 -13.75 22.67
N GLY A 25 -15.45 -14.13 23.69
CA GLY A 25 -15.01 -13.20 24.73
C GLY A 25 -14.19 -12.03 24.17
N LEU A 26 -13.27 -12.31 23.24
CA LEU A 26 -12.49 -11.27 22.57
C LEU A 26 -13.36 -10.32 21.75
N PHE A 27 -14.38 -10.83 21.05
CA PHE A 27 -15.33 -9.99 20.32
C PHE A 27 -16.09 -9.05 21.26
N VAL A 28 -16.58 -9.56 22.39
CA VAL A 28 -17.25 -8.74 23.42
C VAL A 28 -16.30 -7.69 24.00
N LEU A 29 -15.05 -8.06 24.31
CA LEU A 29 -14.04 -7.11 24.79
C LEU A 29 -13.70 -6.05 23.74
N ALA A 30 -13.62 -6.41 22.46
CA ALA A 30 -13.41 -5.46 21.37
C ALA A 30 -14.59 -4.50 21.21
N LEU A 31 -15.82 -5.00 21.37
CA LEU A 31 -17.03 -4.17 21.36
C LEU A 31 -17.03 -3.20 22.54
N LEU A 32 -16.68 -3.66 23.75
CA LEU A 32 -16.54 -2.80 24.93
C LEU A 32 -15.44 -1.74 24.73
N ALA A 33 -14.28 -2.14 24.22
CA ALA A 33 -13.19 -1.22 23.89
C ALA A 33 -13.63 -0.14 22.88
N LEU A 34 -14.36 -0.54 21.84
CA LEU A 34 -14.90 0.38 20.84
C LEU A 34 -15.88 1.37 21.48
N THR A 35 -16.81 0.90 22.31
CA THR A 35 -17.76 1.78 23.01
C THR A 35 -17.07 2.73 23.99
N LEU A 36 -16.06 2.25 24.73
CA LEU A 36 -15.32 3.05 25.69
C LEU A 36 -14.54 4.17 24.98
N GLY A 37 -13.85 3.85 23.89
CA GLY A 37 -13.15 4.84 23.09
C GLY A 37 -14.11 5.85 22.47
N HIS A 38 -15.25 5.39 21.96
CA HIS A 38 -16.26 6.28 21.39
C HIS A 38 -16.91 7.21 22.43
N ALA A 39 -17.08 6.74 23.67
CA ALA A 39 -17.62 7.56 24.76
C ALA A 39 -16.72 8.77 25.12
N VAL A 40 -15.43 8.70 24.80
CA VAL A 40 -14.45 9.79 25.00
C VAL A 40 -13.99 10.42 23.69
N ILE A 41 -14.83 10.35 22.65
CA ILE A 41 -14.53 10.88 21.32
C ILE A 41 -14.15 12.36 21.36
N GLN A 42 -13.07 12.71 20.66
CA GLN A 42 -12.73 14.09 20.34
C GLN A 42 -13.28 14.41 18.94
N PRO A 43 -14.42 15.11 18.84
CA PRO A 43 -15.13 15.28 17.58
C PRO A 43 -14.50 16.35 16.68
N SER A 44 -13.48 17.05 17.17
CA SER A 44 -12.83 18.17 16.49
C SER A 44 -11.34 17.93 16.33
N GLU A 45 -10.83 18.26 15.15
CA GLU A 45 -9.40 18.37 14.87
C GLU A 45 -9.08 19.82 14.54
N THR A 46 -8.00 20.33 15.11
CA THR A 46 -7.48 21.67 14.82
C THR A 46 -6.04 21.53 14.34
N LEU A 47 -5.80 21.95 13.10
CA LEU A 47 -4.50 21.96 12.47
C LEU A 47 -4.04 23.41 12.36
N VAL A 48 -2.92 23.69 13.02
CA VAL A 48 -2.23 24.98 12.93
C VAL A 48 -1.06 24.80 11.99
N VAL A 49 -0.98 25.66 10.97
CA VAL A 49 0.09 25.62 9.99
C VAL A 49 1.44 25.90 10.65
N GLY A 50 2.47 25.20 10.22
CA GLY A 50 3.81 25.25 10.79
C GLY A 50 4.08 24.27 11.92
N THR A 51 3.12 23.40 12.23
CA THR A 51 3.35 22.23 13.09
C THR A 51 3.69 21.01 12.24
N ALA A 52 4.42 20.02 12.78
CA ALA A 52 4.74 18.79 12.04
C ALA A 52 3.51 17.97 11.58
N VAL A 53 2.32 18.31 12.08
CA VAL A 53 1.05 17.65 11.74
C VAL A 53 0.43 18.25 10.48
N ASP A 54 0.78 19.48 10.09
CA ASP A 54 0.12 20.19 8.98
C ASP A 54 0.30 19.48 7.62
N ARG A 55 1.51 18.97 7.35
CA ARG A 55 1.86 18.22 6.14
C ARG A 55 1.05 16.93 5.93
N ARG A 56 0.36 16.45 6.96
CA ARG A 56 -0.48 15.25 6.85
C ARG A 56 -1.77 15.52 6.10
N ALA A 57 -2.37 16.70 6.31
CA ALA A 57 -3.67 17.03 5.73
C ALA A 57 -3.57 18.05 4.58
N LEU A 58 -2.47 18.79 4.47
CA LEU A 58 -2.28 19.82 3.45
C LEU A 58 -1.50 19.26 2.26
N VAL A 59 -2.15 19.20 1.10
CA VAL A 59 -1.57 18.72 -0.16
C VAL A 59 -1.52 19.85 -1.18
N ARG A 60 -0.38 20.01 -1.86
CA ARG A 60 -0.10 21.10 -2.81
C ARG A 60 -0.16 22.49 -2.17
N PHE A 61 0.53 22.61 -1.05
CA PHE A 61 0.84 23.88 -0.41
C PHE A 61 2.35 24.11 -0.48
N HIS A 62 2.75 25.36 -0.70
CA HIS A 62 4.13 25.79 -0.66
C HIS A 62 4.70 25.69 0.76
N GLU A 63 5.99 26.01 0.90
CA GLU A 63 6.65 26.00 2.19
C GLU A 63 6.06 27.00 3.20
N ILE A 64 6.36 26.75 4.48
CA ILE A 64 5.88 27.59 5.57
C ILE A 64 6.47 28.99 5.45
N GLU A 65 5.62 29.99 5.62
CA GLU A 65 5.99 31.40 5.71
C GLU A 65 5.46 32.02 7.01
N LEU A 66 6.10 33.10 7.44
CA LEU A 66 5.78 33.82 8.67
C LEU A 66 5.39 35.26 8.35
N GLN A 67 4.24 35.69 8.87
CA GLN A 67 3.84 37.09 8.89
C GLN A 67 3.61 37.51 10.34
N GLY A 68 4.60 38.19 10.92
CA GLY A 68 4.65 38.42 12.36
C GLY A 68 4.70 37.11 13.13
N ALA A 69 3.73 36.88 14.03
CA ALA A 69 3.60 35.64 14.79
C ALA A 69 2.71 34.56 14.11
N THR A 70 2.14 34.85 12.94
CA THR A 70 1.26 33.90 12.23
C THR A 70 2.06 33.10 11.21
N ALA A 71 2.10 31.78 11.38
CA ALA A 71 2.56 30.85 10.37
C ALA A 71 1.45 30.54 9.36
N PHE A 72 1.81 30.47 8.08
CA PHE A 72 0.89 30.15 7.00
C PHE A 72 1.62 29.44 5.84
N ARG A 73 0.85 28.88 4.92
CA ARG A 73 1.34 28.34 3.65
C ARG A 73 0.48 28.88 2.52
N TRP A 74 1.11 29.20 1.40
CA TRP A 74 0.39 29.49 0.16
C TRP A 74 -0.10 28.19 -0.47
N SER A 75 -1.37 28.14 -0.85
CA SER A 75 -1.88 27.06 -1.69
C SER A 75 -1.32 27.19 -3.11
N GLU A 76 -1.11 26.08 -3.82
CA GLU A 76 -1.08 26.11 -5.29
C GLU A 76 -2.50 26.46 -5.83
N PRO A 77 -2.66 26.73 -7.15
CA PRO A 77 -3.97 27.02 -7.75
C PRO A 77 -5.02 25.93 -7.50
N GLN A 78 -4.59 24.68 -7.33
CA GLN A 78 -5.43 23.56 -6.95
C GLN A 78 -4.79 22.79 -5.79
N ALA A 79 -5.16 23.17 -4.57
CA ALA A 79 -4.69 22.54 -3.34
C ALA A 79 -5.80 21.74 -2.66
N ALA A 80 -5.47 20.89 -1.69
CA ALA A 80 -6.47 20.12 -0.97
C ALA A 80 -6.18 20.03 0.53
N VAL A 81 -7.24 20.12 1.32
CA VAL A 81 -7.25 19.82 2.75
C VAL A 81 -7.96 18.48 2.95
N PHE A 82 -7.25 17.47 3.43
CA PHE A 82 -7.82 16.14 3.68
C PHE A 82 -8.50 16.08 5.05
N LEU A 83 -9.72 15.58 5.06
CA LEU A 83 -10.48 15.29 6.28
C LEU A 83 -10.44 13.78 6.55
N TYR A 84 -9.82 13.40 7.66
CA TYR A 84 -9.65 12.00 8.07
C TYR A 84 -10.71 11.58 9.09
N GLY A 85 -11.16 10.32 9.04
CA GLY A 85 -12.02 9.73 10.08
C GLY A 85 -13.43 10.32 10.21
N PHE A 86 -13.90 11.03 9.17
CA PHE A 86 -15.28 11.51 9.13
C PHE A 86 -16.27 10.43 8.71
N ASP A 87 -15.83 9.46 7.89
CA ASP A 87 -16.54 8.22 7.57
C ASP A 87 -18.01 8.45 7.16
N GLY A 88 -18.25 9.48 6.33
CA GLY A 88 -19.58 9.83 5.81
C GLY A 88 -20.39 10.80 6.67
N ARG A 89 -19.88 11.22 7.83
CA ARG A 89 -20.51 12.24 8.67
C ARG A 89 -20.16 13.63 8.13
N PRO A 90 -21.14 14.51 7.85
CA PRO A 90 -20.84 15.85 7.37
C PRO A 90 -19.96 16.61 8.36
N ALA A 91 -18.95 17.29 7.84
CA ALA A 91 -17.98 18.05 8.60
C ALA A 91 -18.33 19.54 8.56
N LEU A 92 -18.24 20.23 9.70
CA LEU A 92 -18.11 21.68 9.70
C LEU A 92 -16.61 22.01 9.67
N VAL A 93 -16.13 22.47 8.53
CA VAL A 93 -14.73 22.86 8.32
C VAL A 93 -14.62 24.38 8.42
N THR A 94 -13.67 24.84 9.23
CA THR A 94 -13.35 26.25 9.43
C THR A 94 -11.95 26.49 8.89
N LEU A 95 -11.83 27.30 7.84
CA LEU A 95 -10.56 27.68 7.24
C LEU A 95 -10.24 29.12 7.62
N ARG A 96 -9.02 29.40 8.12
CA ARG A 96 -8.52 30.77 8.28
C ARG A 96 -7.66 31.12 7.08
N LEU A 97 -8.22 31.93 6.18
CA LEU A 97 -7.64 32.25 4.88
C LEU A 97 -7.42 33.75 4.70
N ALA A 98 -6.44 34.09 3.87
CA ALA A 98 -6.21 35.43 3.33
C ALA A 98 -5.71 35.30 1.87
N ALA A 99 -5.87 36.35 1.07
CA ALA A 99 -5.39 36.39 -0.30
C ALA A 99 -4.78 37.78 -0.57
N ALA A 100 -3.50 37.94 -0.27
CA ALA A 100 -2.78 39.17 -0.57
C ALA A 100 -2.65 39.33 -2.09
N ARG A 101 -3.32 40.35 -2.64
CA ARG A 101 -3.19 40.79 -4.02
C ARG A 101 -3.03 42.30 -4.07
N PRO A 102 -2.37 42.86 -5.10
CA PRO A 102 -2.39 44.29 -5.36
C PRO A 102 -3.82 44.85 -5.35
N PRO A 103 -4.05 46.06 -4.82
CA PRO A 103 -5.38 46.65 -4.66
C PRO A 103 -6.11 46.87 -5.99
N GLU A 104 -5.39 46.86 -7.11
CA GLU A 104 -5.92 46.99 -8.47
C GLU A 104 -6.59 45.69 -8.97
N LEU A 105 -6.29 44.55 -8.37
CA LEU A 105 -6.84 43.26 -8.76
C LEU A 105 -8.09 42.91 -7.95
N SER A 106 -9.05 42.26 -8.61
CA SER A 106 -10.23 41.74 -7.93
C SER A 106 -9.87 40.68 -6.88
N PRO A 107 -10.63 40.57 -5.77
CA PRO A 107 -10.46 39.52 -4.78
C PRO A 107 -10.43 38.13 -5.40
N VAL A 108 -9.64 37.22 -4.82
CA VAL A 108 -9.58 35.83 -5.27
C VAL A 108 -10.95 35.19 -5.07
N THR A 109 -11.54 34.62 -6.12
CA THR A 109 -12.67 33.72 -5.95
C THR A 109 -12.14 32.31 -5.70
N LEU A 110 -12.38 31.79 -4.50
CA LEU A 110 -12.05 30.44 -4.11
C LEU A 110 -13.22 29.51 -4.40
N THR A 111 -13.04 28.58 -5.35
CA THR A 111 -13.98 27.51 -5.65
C THR A 111 -13.65 26.32 -4.76
N ILE A 112 -14.62 25.85 -3.98
CA ILE A 112 -14.43 24.78 -3.00
C ILE A 112 -15.16 23.54 -3.51
N ARG A 113 -14.45 22.43 -3.65
CA ARG A 113 -15.00 21.17 -4.14
C ARG A 113 -14.77 20.03 -3.14
N SER A 114 -15.69 19.08 -3.11
CA SER A 114 -15.55 17.82 -2.38
C SER A 114 -16.26 16.71 -3.14
N GLU A 115 -15.65 15.53 -3.22
CA GLU A 115 -16.18 14.40 -4.00
C GLU A 115 -16.52 14.79 -5.47
N GLY A 116 -15.75 15.72 -6.04
CA GLY A 116 -15.97 16.25 -7.40
C GLY A 116 -17.11 17.25 -7.55
N ALA A 117 -17.93 17.49 -6.52
CA ALA A 117 -19.00 18.47 -6.52
C ALA A 117 -18.52 19.83 -6.00
N VAL A 118 -19.00 20.93 -6.60
CA VAL A 118 -18.75 22.30 -6.09
C VAL A 118 -19.65 22.55 -4.90
N ILE A 119 -19.05 22.80 -3.73
CA ILE A 119 -19.77 23.14 -2.49
C ILE A 119 -20.11 24.63 -2.46
N GLY A 120 -19.20 25.47 -2.98
CA GLY A 120 -19.44 26.91 -3.03
C GLY A 120 -18.27 27.69 -3.61
N ASN A 121 -18.55 28.95 -3.97
CA ASN A 121 -17.58 29.93 -4.43
C ASN A 121 -17.56 31.09 -3.46
N VAL A 122 -16.39 31.42 -2.92
CA VAL A 122 -16.27 32.44 -1.88
C VAL A 122 -15.18 33.45 -2.24
N PRO A 123 -15.46 34.76 -2.21
CA PRO A 123 -14.43 35.77 -2.36
C PRO A 123 -13.53 35.79 -1.12
N VAL A 124 -12.23 35.63 -1.33
CA VAL A 124 -11.19 35.72 -0.28
C VAL A 124 -10.49 37.06 -0.42
N GLY A 125 -10.60 37.89 0.62
CA GLY A 125 -9.97 39.20 0.69
C GLY A 125 -8.53 39.17 1.21
N VAL A 126 -7.91 40.35 1.29
CA VAL A 126 -6.54 40.54 1.77
C VAL A 126 -6.40 40.22 3.26
N ASP A 127 -7.43 40.52 4.06
CA ASP A 127 -7.42 40.28 5.49
C ASP A 127 -7.66 38.81 5.85
N TRP A 128 -7.06 38.37 6.95
CA TRP A 128 -7.33 37.07 7.55
C TRP A 128 -8.78 36.95 8.00
N ARG A 129 -9.55 36.07 7.34
CA ARG A 129 -10.95 35.76 7.67
C ARG A 129 -11.13 34.28 7.94
N ARG A 130 -12.17 33.94 8.72
CA ARG A 130 -12.59 32.56 8.96
C ARG A 130 -13.77 32.24 8.07
N TYR A 131 -13.66 31.14 7.34
CA TYR A 131 -14.67 30.62 6.43
C TYR A 131 -15.21 29.32 6.98
N HIS A 132 -16.52 29.23 7.18
CA HIS A 132 -17.19 28.04 7.70
C HIS A 132 -17.89 27.30 6.56
N LEU A 133 -17.56 26.04 6.38
CA LEU A 133 -17.98 25.20 5.28
C LEU A 133 -18.67 23.97 5.83
N LEU A 134 -19.87 23.66 5.33
CA LEU A 134 -20.51 22.39 5.58
C LEU A 134 -20.11 21.43 4.45
N VAL A 135 -19.25 20.46 4.78
CA VAL A 135 -18.61 19.58 3.80
C VAL A 135 -19.22 18.17 3.92
N PRO A 136 -19.84 17.62 2.85
CA PRO A 136 -20.17 16.21 2.81
C PRO A 136 -18.88 15.38 2.78
N THR A 137 -18.85 14.24 3.48
CA THR A 137 -17.65 13.40 3.57
C THR A 137 -17.88 12.03 2.97
N ASN A 138 -16.80 11.40 2.52
CA ASN A 138 -16.78 10.05 1.98
C ASN A 138 -17.04 9.03 3.09
N ARG A 139 -17.90 8.04 2.80
CA ARG A 139 -18.17 6.90 3.71
C ARG A 139 -17.05 5.87 3.74
N ASN A 140 -16.26 5.81 2.66
CA ASN A 140 -15.32 4.73 2.39
C ASN A 140 -13.86 5.19 2.41
N GLY A 141 -13.57 6.38 2.96
CA GLY A 141 -12.21 6.88 3.03
C GLY A 141 -12.13 8.35 3.39
N ASP A 142 -10.99 8.92 3.08
CA ASP A 142 -10.67 10.31 3.37
C ASP A 142 -11.40 11.24 2.40
N THR A 143 -11.75 12.44 2.88
CA THR A 143 -12.47 13.42 2.07
C THR A 143 -11.54 14.58 1.72
N PRO A 144 -11.11 14.72 0.45
CA PRO A 144 -10.39 15.91 0.02
C PRO A 144 -11.36 17.09 -0.10
N VAL A 145 -11.02 18.20 0.55
CA VAL A 145 -11.62 19.52 0.31
C VAL A 145 -10.68 20.27 -0.60
N VAL A 146 -11.01 20.25 -1.89
CA VAL A 146 -10.20 20.88 -2.93
C VAL A 146 -10.49 22.38 -2.96
N LEU A 147 -9.41 23.15 -2.89
CA LEU A 147 -9.37 24.61 -2.93
C LEU A 147 -8.84 25.00 -4.32
N GLU A 148 -9.73 25.48 -5.17
CA GLU A 148 -9.42 25.90 -6.54
C GLU A 148 -9.47 27.43 -6.66
N THR A 149 -8.41 28.01 -7.23
CA THR A 149 -8.26 29.45 -7.46
C THR A 149 -7.72 29.70 -8.86
N ALA A 150 -7.99 30.88 -9.41
CA ALA A 150 -7.36 31.29 -10.66
C ALA A 150 -5.84 31.44 -10.45
N GLU A 151 -5.06 31.00 -11.44
CA GLU A 151 -3.60 31.11 -11.42
C GLU A 151 -3.16 32.55 -11.20
N PHE A 152 -2.21 32.73 -10.29
CA PHE A 152 -1.63 34.02 -9.96
C PHE A 152 -0.19 33.84 -9.54
N SER A 153 0.69 34.69 -10.08
CA SER A 153 2.06 34.84 -9.60
C SER A 153 2.17 36.23 -8.98
N ALA A 154 2.84 36.31 -7.83
CA ALA A 154 3.09 37.57 -7.16
C ALA A 154 3.98 38.52 -8.00
N GLY A 155 4.69 37.99 -9.00
CA GLY A 155 5.69 38.71 -9.78
C GLY A 155 6.99 38.93 -9.01
N GLY A 156 7.91 39.70 -9.61
CA GLY A 156 9.24 39.91 -9.05
C GLY A 156 10.08 38.62 -9.10
N ASP A 157 10.80 38.33 -8.01
CA ASP A 157 11.64 37.14 -7.89
C ASP A 157 10.83 35.87 -7.53
N ASP A 158 9.56 36.02 -7.12
CA ASP A 158 8.70 34.89 -6.75
C ASP A 158 7.97 34.33 -7.99
N THR A 159 8.53 33.26 -8.54
CA THR A 159 7.99 32.55 -9.72
C THR A 159 6.88 31.55 -9.38
N ARG A 160 6.52 31.40 -8.10
CA ARG A 160 5.51 30.42 -7.68
C ARG A 160 4.12 30.85 -8.15
N LEU A 161 3.32 29.86 -8.55
CA LEU A 161 1.88 30.01 -8.70
C LEU A 161 1.23 29.86 -7.32
N ILE A 162 0.58 30.93 -6.85
CA ILE A 162 -0.03 31.01 -5.52
C ILE A 162 -1.54 31.25 -5.62
N GLY A 163 -2.28 30.57 -4.76
CA GLY A 163 -3.73 30.75 -4.59
C GLY A 163 -4.05 31.57 -3.35
N VAL A 164 -4.46 30.90 -2.28
CA VAL A 164 -4.80 31.52 -0.98
C VAL A 164 -3.77 31.16 0.09
N ALA A 165 -3.52 32.07 1.01
CA ALA A 165 -2.75 31.80 2.22
C ALA A 165 -3.66 31.13 3.26
N LEU A 166 -3.21 30.01 3.83
CA LEU A 166 -3.91 29.27 4.87
C LEU A 166 -3.07 29.26 6.15
N SER A 167 -3.63 29.68 7.28
CA SER A 167 -2.93 29.65 8.58
C SER A 167 -3.45 28.57 9.54
N ALA A 168 -4.73 28.20 9.41
CA ALA A 168 -5.36 27.24 10.31
C ALA A 168 -6.56 26.55 9.66
N VAL A 169 -6.74 25.28 10.00
CA VAL A 169 -7.90 24.46 9.66
C VAL A 169 -8.48 23.92 10.95
N ALA A 170 -9.78 24.00 11.14
CA ALA A 170 -10.47 23.28 12.19
C ALA A 170 -11.65 22.51 11.58
N SER A 171 -11.81 21.24 11.91
CA SER A 171 -12.92 20.43 11.41
C SER A 171 -13.61 19.74 12.56
N ARG A 172 -14.95 19.73 12.57
CA ARG A 172 -15.75 19.02 13.58
C ARG A 172 -16.93 18.28 12.97
N PHE A 173 -17.38 17.20 13.62
CA PHE A 173 -18.63 16.55 13.23
C PHE A 173 -19.83 17.48 13.48
N THR A 174 -20.82 17.43 12.57
CA THR A 174 -22.05 18.24 12.68
C THR A 174 -23.17 17.52 13.42
N VAL A 175 -23.16 16.19 13.38
CA VAL A 175 -24.16 15.33 14.03
C VAL A 175 -23.60 14.85 15.37
N ALA A 176 -24.47 14.78 16.38
CA ALA A 176 -24.13 14.17 17.67
C ALA A 176 -23.57 12.76 17.46
N ALA A 177 -22.55 12.40 18.24
CA ALA A 177 -22.02 11.05 18.23
C ALA A 177 -23.12 10.06 18.64
N GLY A 178 -23.28 8.98 17.86
CA GLY A 178 -24.13 7.87 18.26
C GLY A 178 -23.51 7.08 19.42
N LEU A 179 -24.05 5.90 19.71
CA LEU A 179 -23.41 4.96 20.66
C LEU A 179 -22.13 4.33 20.10
N PHE A 180 -21.98 4.33 18.78
CA PHE A 180 -20.87 3.71 18.07
C PHE A 180 -20.34 4.60 16.95
N PRO A 181 -19.06 4.42 16.56
CA PRO A 181 -18.56 4.95 15.30
C PRO A 181 -19.41 4.47 14.10
N PRO A 182 -19.30 5.13 12.95
CA PRO A 182 -19.95 4.67 11.72
C PRO A 182 -19.67 3.19 11.44
N PHE A 183 -20.67 2.49 10.90
CA PHE A 183 -20.65 1.02 10.77
C PHE A 183 -19.36 0.48 10.13
N VAL A 184 -18.91 1.13 9.05
CA VAL A 184 -17.66 0.81 8.34
C VAL A 184 -16.45 0.82 9.29
N ARG A 185 -16.30 1.91 10.04
CA ARG A 185 -15.23 2.10 11.02
C ARG A 185 -15.31 1.08 12.15
N SER A 186 -16.51 0.80 12.65
CA SER A 186 -16.75 -0.19 13.70
C SER A 186 -16.33 -1.60 13.26
N VAL A 187 -16.78 -2.06 12.09
CA VAL A 187 -16.38 -3.36 11.54
C VAL A 187 -14.87 -3.42 11.34
N PHE A 188 -14.27 -2.33 10.82
CA PHE A 188 -12.83 -2.26 10.63
C PHE A 188 -12.07 -2.44 11.95
N LEU A 189 -12.38 -1.62 12.96
CA LEU A 189 -11.69 -1.66 14.25
C LEU A 189 -11.92 -2.99 15.00
N LEU A 190 -13.13 -3.54 14.98
CA LEU A 190 -13.44 -4.82 15.62
C LEU A 190 -12.69 -6.00 14.98
N SER A 191 -12.40 -5.92 13.68
CA SER A 191 -11.71 -6.98 12.97
C SER A 191 -10.23 -7.12 13.36
N LEU A 192 -9.55 -6.02 13.72
CA LEU A 192 -8.10 -6.01 13.95
C LEU A 192 -7.67 -7.01 15.04
N PRO A 193 -8.23 -6.97 16.26
CA PRO A 193 -7.88 -7.96 17.28
C PRO A 193 -8.30 -9.37 16.87
N LEU A 194 -9.42 -9.55 16.18
CA LEU A 194 -9.89 -10.87 15.76
C LEU A 194 -8.96 -11.53 14.72
N ILE A 195 -8.53 -10.77 13.70
CA ILE A 195 -7.59 -11.23 12.67
C ILE A 195 -6.26 -11.62 13.32
N ALA A 196 -5.73 -10.78 14.21
CA ALA A 196 -4.47 -11.06 14.91
C ALA A 196 -4.58 -12.32 15.79
N ALA A 197 -5.65 -12.42 16.58
CA ALA A 197 -5.92 -13.57 17.43
C ALA A 197 -5.99 -14.87 16.63
N LEU A 198 -6.80 -14.86 15.55
CA LEU A 198 -6.99 -16.01 14.68
C LEU A 198 -5.69 -16.38 13.97
N GLY A 199 -4.96 -15.40 13.44
CA GLY A 199 -3.66 -15.63 12.78
C GLY A 199 -2.64 -16.30 13.71
N ILE A 200 -2.46 -15.76 14.91
CA ILE A 200 -1.50 -16.29 15.91
C ILE A 200 -1.93 -17.68 16.39
N TRP A 201 -3.22 -17.84 16.69
CA TRP A 201 -3.75 -19.13 17.08
C TRP A 201 -3.55 -20.18 15.98
N ARG A 202 -3.71 -19.81 14.71
CA ARG A 202 -3.44 -20.73 13.59
C ARG A 202 -1.97 -21.04 13.40
N TRP A 203 -1.08 -20.07 13.64
CA TRP A 203 0.37 -20.27 13.48
C TRP A 203 0.97 -21.10 14.62
N ARG A 204 0.71 -20.75 15.89
CA ARG A 204 1.37 -21.35 17.06
C ARG A 204 0.47 -22.29 17.89
N ARG A 205 -0.84 -22.27 17.66
CA ARG A 205 -1.85 -22.98 18.49
C ARG A 205 -1.77 -22.67 19.99
N ASN A 206 -1.22 -21.51 20.34
CA ASN A 206 -1.08 -21.07 21.73
C ASN A 206 -2.00 -19.87 21.99
N LEU A 207 -3.04 -20.08 22.80
CA LEU A 207 -4.05 -19.06 23.10
C LEU A 207 -3.51 -17.94 24.01
N SER A 208 -2.52 -18.23 24.87
CA SER A 208 -1.90 -17.20 25.72
C SER A 208 -1.11 -16.20 24.87
N VAL A 209 -0.41 -16.66 23.83
CA VAL A 209 0.29 -15.77 22.90
C VAL A 209 -0.71 -14.96 22.07
N ALA A 210 -1.81 -15.59 21.62
CA ALA A 210 -2.87 -14.87 20.92
C ALA A 210 -3.46 -13.76 21.81
N ALA A 211 -3.79 -14.08 23.07
CA ALA A 211 -4.30 -13.12 24.05
C ALA A 211 -3.32 -11.95 24.28
N ALA A 212 -2.03 -12.25 24.49
CA ALA A 212 -1.00 -11.25 24.73
C ALA A 212 -0.87 -10.24 23.58
N VAL A 213 -0.98 -10.69 22.32
CA VAL A 213 -0.93 -9.79 21.15
C VAL A 213 -2.25 -9.04 20.93
N THR A 214 -3.39 -9.61 21.31
CA THR A 214 -4.68 -8.93 21.14
C THR A 214 -4.90 -7.78 22.11
N LEU A 215 -4.29 -7.83 23.30
CA LEU A 215 -4.47 -6.80 24.33
C LEU A 215 -4.03 -5.39 23.85
N PRO A 216 -2.83 -5.17 23.27
CA PRO A 216 -2.47 -3.87 22.71
C PRO A 216 -3.36 -3.45 21.53
N LEU A 217 -3.90 -4.40 20.76
CA LEU A 217 -4.86 -4.08 19.69
C LEU A 217 -6.21 -3.61 20.24
N LEU A 218 -6.65 -4.10 21.40
CA LEU A 218 -7.83 -3.56 22.08
C LEU A 218 -7.60 -2.11 22.52
N LEU A 219 -6.40 -1.79 23.05
CA LEU A 219 -6.04 -0.40 23.35
C LEU A 219 -6.00 0.48 22.10
N LEU A 220 -5.50 -0.05 20.98
CA LEU A 220 -5.54 0.62 19.68
C LEU A 220 -6.98 0.89 19.24
N VAL A 221 -7.91 -0.04 19.47
CA VAL A 221 -9.35 0.16 19.18
C VAL A 221 -9.94 1.29 20.03
N VAL A 222 -9.64 1.33 21.34
CA VAL A 222 -10.07 2.44 22.22
C VAL A 222 -9.54 3.76 21.68
N TRP A 223 -8.24 3.86 21.43
CA TRP A 223 -7.61 5.07 20.91
C TRP A 223 -8.18 5.49 19.56
N ALA A 224 -8.35 4.54 18.63
CA ALA A 224 -8.83 4.83 17.28
C ALA A 224 -10.29 5.28 17.25
N ALA A 225 -11.10 4.85 18.23
CA ALA A 225 -12.47 5.31 18.41
C ALA A 225 -12.54 6.68 19.10
N ALA A 226 -11.61 6.97 20.02
CA ALA A 226 -11.50 8.25 20.72
C ALA A 226 -10.95 9.38 19.83
N TYR A 227 -10.00 9.08 18.95
CA TYR A 227 -9.33 10.04 18.08
C TYR A 227 -9.54 9.69 16.59
N PRO A 228 -10.78 9.75 16.09
CA PRO A 228 -11.11 9.25 14.75
C PRO A 228 -10.31 9.94 13.64
N ALA A 229 -10.03 11.24 13.75
CA ALA A 229 -9.30 11.97 12.72
C ALA A 229 -7.84 11.51 12.61
N LEU A 230 -7.12 11.51 13.74
CA LEU A 230 -5.74 11.02 13.79
C LEU A 230 -5.64 9.53 13.41
N ALA A 231 -6.61 8.74 13.86
CA ALA A 231 -6.67 7.33 13.53
C ALA A 231 -7.12 7.08 12.08
N GLY A 232 -7.81 8.01 11.43
CA GLY A 232 -8.13 7.93 10.00
C GLY A 232 -6.86 8.04 9.16
N TYR A 233 -5.95 8.93 9.56
CA TYR A 233 -4.64 9.07 8.92
C TYR A 233 -3.76 7.82 9.07
N TRP A 234 -3.64 7.27 10.28
CA TRP A 234 -2.76 6.11 10.54
C TRP A 234 -3.39 4.76 10.21
N LEU A 235 -4.71 4.66 10.31
CA LEU A 235 -5.50 3.46 10.03
C LEU A 235 -6.62 3.82 9.04
N PRO A 236 -6.26 4.16 7.79
CA PRO A 236 -7.25 4.48 6.78
C PRO A 236 -8.07 3.23 6.46
N THR A 237 -9.37 3.41 6.25
CA THR A 237 -10.32 2.35 5.86
C THR A 237 -10.14 1.96 4.38
N LEU A 238 -8.88 1.84 3.94
CA LEU A 238 -8.51 1.50 2.58
C LEU A 238 -9.15 0.18 2.16
N LEU A 239 -9.62 0.13 0.91
CA LEU A 239 -10.17 -1.07 0.29
C LEU A 239 -11.44 -1.60 0.98
N TRP A 240 -12.18 -0.77 1.72
CA TRP A 240 -13.52 -1.11 2.19
C TRP A 240 -14.46 -1.40 0.98
N PRO A 241 -15.31 -2.46 1.03
CA PRO A 241 -15.52 -3.40 2.14
C PRO A 241 -14.58 -4.62 2.16
N GLY A 242 -13.72 -4.79 1.14
CA GLY A 242 -12.85 -5.95 1.00
C GLY A 242 -11.90 -6.14 2.19
N TRP A 243 -11.25 -5.06 2.64
CA TRP A 243 -10.54 -5.04 3.91
C TRP A 243 -11.45 -4.45 5.00
N PRO A 244 -11.67 -5.13 6.14
CA PRO A 244 -11.01 -6.34 6.65
C PRO A 244 -11.82 -7.65 6.54
N LEU A 245 -12.95 -7.65 5.82
CA LEU A 245 -13.82 -8.83 5.73
C LEU A 245 -13.13 -10.02 5.05
N ILE A 246 -12.35 -9.80 3.99
CA ILE A 246 -11.67 -10.87 3.25
C ILE A 246 -10.69 -11.64 4.15
N PRO A 247 -9.74 -11.01 4.88
CA PRO A 247 -8.87 -11.72 5.82
C PRO A 247 -9.62 -12.53 6.87
N LEU A 248 -10.69 -11.96 7.45
CA LEU A 248 -11.51 -12.66 8.43
C LEU A 248 -12.14 -13.92 7.83
N LEU A 249 -12.77 -13.80 6.66
CA LEU A 249 -13.38 -14.92 5.96
C LEU A 249 -12.35 -15.97 5.54
N LEU A 250 -11.17 -15.55 5.08
CA LEU A 250 -10.06 -16.45 4.73
C LEU A 250 -9.56 -17.21 5.95
N LEU A 251 -9.34 -16.55 7.09
CA LEU A 251 -8.88 -17.19 8.32
C LEU A 251 -9.94 -18.12 8.92
N ALA A 252 -11.21 -17.70 8.90
CA ALA A 252 -12.34 -18.51 9.34
C ALA A 252 -12.49 -19.76 8.47
N GLY A 253 -12.50 -19.58 7.14
CA GLY A 253 -12.63 -20.63 6.14
C GLY A 253 -11.37 -21.48 5.92
N TRP A 254 -10.22 -21.09 6.47
CA TRP A 254 -8.93 -21.76 6.24
C TRP A 254 -8.94 -23.29 6.42
N PRO A 255 -9.61 -23.89 7.42
CA PRO A 255 -9.65 -25.36 7.53
C PRO A 255 -10.39 -26.02 6.36
N TRP A 256 -11.36 -25.33 5.77
CA TRP A 256 -12.04 -25.78 4.56
C TRP A 256 -11.14 -25.59 3.35
N PHE A 257 -10.50 -24.42 3.18
CA PHE A 257 -9.56 -24.16 2.09
C PHE A 257 -8.36 -25.13 2.10
N VAL A 258 -7.80 -25.45 3.27
CA VAL A 258 -6.71 -26.43 3.37
C VAL A 258 -7.18 -27.84 3.03
N ARG A 259 -8.38 -28.24 3.48
CA ARG A 259 -8.93 -29.58 3.15
C ARG A 259 -9.25 -29.68 1.66
N ALA A 260 -9.94 -28.69 1.11
CA ALA A 260 -10.26 -28.59 -0.30
C ALA A 260 -8.97 -28.55 -1.14
N GLY A 261 -7.99 -27.75 -0.74
CA GLY A 261 -6.68 -27.64 -1.38
C GLY A 261 -5.91 -28.95 -1.35
N ARG A 262 -5.87 -29.66 -0.21
CA ARG A 262 -5.26 -31.00 -0.13
C ARG A 262 -5.99 -32.02 -1.00
N GLY A 263 -7.32 -31.99 -1.04
CA GLY A 263 -8.10 -32.85 -1.92
C GLY A 263 -7.82 -32.57 -3.39
N ALA A 264 -7.80 -31.29 -3.78
CA ALA A 264 -7.45 -30.86 -5.13
C ALA A 264 -6.02 -31.26 -5.49
N ILE A 265 -5.06 -31.01 -4.60
CA ILE A 265 -3.66 -31.43 -4.80
C ILE A 265 -3.59 -32.95 -4.96
N ALA A 266 -4.25 -33.74 -4.11
CA ALA A 266 -4.25 -35.20 -4.21
C ALA A 266 -4.87 -35.71 -5.53
N LEU A 267 -5.90 -35.02 -6.05
CA LEU A 267 -6.50 -35.34 -7.35
C LEU A 267 -5.55 -35.05 -8.53
N VAL A 268 -4.64 -34.08 -8.36
CA VAL A 268 -3.72 -33.60 -9.39
C VAL A 268 -2.35 -34.27 -9.30
N GLN A 269 -1.95 -34.72 -8.10
CA GLN A 269 -0.68 -35.39 -7.84
C GLN A 269 -0.51 -36.62 -8.75
N GLY A 270 0.67 -36.72 -9.37
CA GLY A 270 1.02 -37.83 -10.27
C GLY A 270 0.50 -37.68 -11.70
N ARG A 271 -0.27 -36.63 -12.01
CA ARG A 271 -0.77 -36.35 -13.37
C ARG A 271 0.10 -35.30 -14.06
N CYS A 272 1.20 -35.73 -14.67
CA CYS A 272 2.18 -34.85 -15.31
C CYS A 272 1.58 -33.90 -16.37
N TRP A 273 0.56 -34.34 -17.11
CA TRP A 273 -0.11 -33.52 -18.12
C TRP A 273 -0.82 -32.29 -17.53
N LEU A 274 -1.36 -32.38 -16.30
CA LEU A 274 -1.97 -31.25 -15.61
C LEU A 274 -0.94 -30.16 -15.26
N SER A 275 0.33 -30.53 -15.13
CA SER A 275 1.40 -29.55 -14.94
C SER A 275 1.55 -28.65 -16.17
N GLY A 276 1.57 -29.29 -17.35
CA GLY A 276 1.59 -28.59 -18.64
C GLY A 276 0.35 -27.70 -18.84
N CYS A 277 -0.84 -28.22 -18.56
CA CYS A 277 -2.08 -27.43 -18.64
C CYS A 277 -2.05 -26.22 -17.70
N GLY A 278 -1.59 -26.37 -16.46
CA GLY A 278 -1.45 -25.27 -15.51
C GLY A 278 -0.51 -24.17 -16.01
N ALA A 279 0.65 -24.55 -16.56
CA ALA A 279 1.59 -23.61 -17.16
C ALA A 279 0.99 -22.88 -18.37
N VAL A 280 0.28 -23.60 -19.24
CA VAL A 280 -0.43 -23.01 -20.39
C VAL A 280 -1.49 -22.01 -19.93
N VAL A 281 -2.30 -22.35 -18.92
CA VAL A 281 -3.31 -21.42 -18.36
C VAL A 281 -2.65 -20.15 -17.81
N ALA A 282 -1.55 -20.28 -17.07
CA ALA A 282 -0.82 -19.12 -16.54
C ALA A 282 -0.26 -18.23 -17.66
N LEU A 283 0.31 -18.83 -18.71
CA LEU A 283 0.83 -18.10 -19.88
C LEU A 283 -0.30 -17.41 -20.66
N LEU A 284 -1.40 -18.12 -20.92
CA LEU A 284 -2.58 -17.55 -21.58
C LEU A 284 -3.18 -16.38 -20.78
N ALA A 285 -3.19 -16.47 -19.44
CA ALA A 285 -3.65 -15.38 -18.59
C ALA A 285 -2.75 -14.14 -18.68
N LEU A 286 -1.42 -14.32 -18.75
CA LEU A 286 -0.46 -13.23 -18.99
C LEU A 286 -0.64 -12.61 -20.38
N CYS A 287 -0.74 -13.43 -21.43
CA CYS A 287 -1.03 -12.96 -22.79
C CYS A 287 -2.39 -12.25 -22.85
N GLY A 288 -3.37 -12.72 -22.09
CA GLY A 288 -4.69 -12.12 -22.01
C GLY A 288 -4.67 -10.65 -21.58
N VAL A 289 -3.76 -10.25 -20.69
CA VAL A 289 -3.62 -8.84 -20.27
C VAL A 289 -3.38 -7.93 -21.48
N TRP A 290 -2.54 -8.37 -22.41
CA TRP A 290 -2.26 -7.65 -23.67
C TRP A 290 -3.48 -7.59 -24.61
N LEU A 291 -4.40 -8.54 -24.47
CA LEU A 291 -5.66 -8.60 -25.22
C LEU A 291 -6.83 -7.93 -24.47
N GLY A 292 -6.56 -7.20 -23.38
CA GLY A 292 -7.58 -6.50 -22.61
C GLY A 292 -8.30 -7.34 -21.56
N LEU A 293 -7.76 -8.52 -21.20
CA LEU A 293 -8.27 -9.30 -20.07
C LEU A 293 -8.17 -8.44 -18.79
N PRO A 294 -9.26 -8.30 -18.02
CA PRO A 294 -9.21 -7.60 -16.74
C PRO A 294 -8.11 -8.14 -15.83
N LEU A 295 -7.35 -7.24 -15.20
CA LEU A 295 -6.16 -7.59 -14.41
C LEU A 295 -6.45 -8.65 -13.33
N TRP A 296 -7.61 -8.59 -12.67
CA TRP A 296 -7.97 -9.55 -11.64
C TRP A 296 -8.19 -10.98 -12.20
N LEU A 297 -8.72 -11.11 -13.42
CA LEU A 297 -8.85 -12.41 -14.10
C LEU A 297 -7.49 -12.95 -14.50
N ALA A 298 -6.59 -12.09 -14.99
CA ALA A 298 -5.23 -12.46 -15.30
C ALA A 298 -4.49 -12.97 -14.05
N VAL A 299 -4.59 -12.24 -12.93
CA VAL A 299 -3.99 -12.64 -11.64
C VAL A 299 -4.54 -13.99 -11.17
N VAL A 300 -5.87 -14.20 -11.24
CA VAL A 300 -6.48 -15.49 -10.87
C VAL A 300 -5.99 -16.62 -11.79
N GLY A 301 -5.90 -16.38 -13.10
CA GLY A 301 -5.40 -17.36 -14.07
C GLY A 301 -3.93 -17.71 -13.86
N VAL A 302 -3.08 -16.72 -13.60
CA VAL A 302 -1.64 -16.92 -13.31
C VAL A 302 -1.46 -17.70 -12.01
N LEU A 303 -2.10 -17.28 -10.92
CA LEU A 303 -1.98 -17.94 -9.63
C LEU A 303 -2.55 -19.36 -9.68
N GLY A 304 -3.75 -19.52 -10.24
CA GLY A 304 -4.40 -20.83 -10.37
C GLY A 304 -3.61 -21.79 -11.25
N GLY A 305 -3.17 -21.34 -12.43
CA GLY A 305 -2.34 -22.12 -13.34
C GLY A 305 -1.00 -22.53 -12.73
N THR A 306 -0.33 -21.61 -12.04
CA THR A 306 0.94 -21.88 -11.34
C THR A 306 0.77 -22.87 -10.20
N LEU A 307 -0.26 -22.69 -9.36
CA LEU A 307 -0.56 -23.62 -8.26
C LEU A 307 -0.90 -25.01 -8.78
N LEU A 308 -1.67 -25.12 -9.88
CA LEU A 308 -1.95 -26.39 -10.54
C LEU A 308 -0.66 -27.04 -11.06
N ALA A 309 0.22 -26.24 -11.70
CA ALA A 309 1.49 -26.70 -12.25
C ALA A 309 2.42 -27.27 -11.17
N LEU A 310 2.52 -26.58 -10.04
CA LEU A 310 3.33 -26.98 -8.88
C LEU A 310 2.72 -28.18 -8.15
N ALA A 311 1.40 -28.19 -7.91
CA ALA A 311 0.71 -29.28 -7.23
C ALA A 311 0.88 -30.63 -7.96
N ALA A 312 0.85 -30.61 -9.29
CA ALA A 312 1.07 -31.80 -10.12
C ALA A 312 2.49 -32.38 -9.97
N ARG A 313 3.52 -31.53 -9.81
CA ARG A 313 4.93 -31.94 -9.65
C ARG A 313 5.28 -32.32 -8.21
N ALA A 314 4.68 -31.66 -7.21
CA ALA A 314 4.98 -31.88 -5.79
C ALA A 314 4.76 -33.33 -5.32
N GLY A 315 3.85 -34.08 -5.98
CA GLY A 315 3.62 -35.50 -5.69
C GLY A 315 4.85 -36.40 -5.93
N GLY A 316 5.75 -36.02 -6.85
CA GLY A 316 6.99 -36.74 -7.09
C GLY A 316 8.08 -36.45 -6.04
N ILE A 317 8.11 -35.21 -5.53
CA ILE A 317 9.17 -34.72 -4.63
C ILE A 317 8.97 -35.19 -3.19
N LEU A 318 7.72 -35.19 -2.68
CA LEU A 318 7.42 -35.55 -1.29
C LEU A 318 7.36 -37.06 -1.05
N GLY A 319 7.21 -37.87 -2.10
CA GLY A 319 7.16 -39.34 -2.00
C GLY A 319 8.54 -40.01 -1.92
N SER A 320 9.59 -39.37 -2.43
CA SER A 320 10.96 -39.86 -2.38
C SER A 320 11.66 -39.38 -1.11
N GLY A 321 11.44 -40.08 0.00
CA GLY A 321 11.95 -39.73 1.34
C GLY A 321 13.46 -39.81 1.55
N THR A 322 14.30 -39.36 0.62
CA THR A 322 15.75 -39.62 0.68
C THR A 322 16.58 -38.44 0.16
N GLY A 323 17.10 -37.62 1.08
CA GLY A 323 18.25 -36.73 0.88
C GLY A 323 18.11 -35.65 -0.20
N ILE A 324 18.76 -34.50 0.00
CA ILE A 324 19.05 -33.60 -1.12
C ILE A 324 20.11 -34.33 -1.97
N VAL A 325 19.68 -35.27 -2.82
CA VAL A 325 20.58 -35.88 -3.79
C VAL A 325 20.83 -34.79 -4.84
N PRO A 326 22.09 -34.39 -5.09
CA PRO A 326 22.40 -33.42 -6.13
C PRO A 326 21.97 -34.01 -7.47
N VAL A 327 20.82 -33.57 -7.97
CA VAL A 327 20.34 -33.97 -9.29
C VAL A 327 21.20 -33.25 -10.32
N ALA A 328 21.89 -34.02 -11.15
CA ALA A 328 22.71 -33.49 -12.24
C ALA A 328 21.86 -32.57 -13.15
N VAL A 329 22.42 -31.42 -13.54
CA VAL A 329 21.75 -30.50 -14.46
C VAL A 329 21.67 -31.15 -15.84
N SER A 330 20.47 -31.29 -16.39
CA SER A 330 20.32 -31.89 -17.72
C SER A 330 20.72 -30.90 -18.81
N ARG A 331 21.20 -31.40 -19.96
CA ARG A 331 21.51 -30.54 -21.12
C ARG A 331 20.28 -29.76 -21.61
N GLY A 332 19.10 -30.39 -21.58
CA GLY A 332 17.84 -29.75 -21.98
C GLY A 332 17.44 -28.60 -21.04
N GLU A 333 17.65 -28.78 -19.73
CA GLU A 333 17.43 -27.73 -18.72
C GLU A 333 18.33 -26.52 -18.97
N LEU A 334 19.63 -26.73 -19.19
CA LEU A 334 20.57 -25.65 -19.52
C LEU A 334 20.17 -24.91 -20.80
N LEU A 335 19.79 -25.65 -21.85
CA LEU A 335 19.33 -25.05 -23.11
C LEU A 335 18.05 -24.22 -22.90
N ALA A 336 17.11 -24.70 -22.08
CA ALA A 336 15.88 -23.96 -21.77
C ALA A 336 16.17 -22.67 -21.00
N VAL A 337 17.01 -22.73 -19.96
CA VAL A 337 17.40 -21.54 -19.18
C VAL A 337 18.16 -20.54 -20.05
N ALA A 338 19.06 -21.03 -20.92
CA ALA A 338 19.79 -20.20 -21.87
C ALA A 338 18.83 -19.53 -22.87
N ALA A 339 17.88 -20.28 -23.44
CA ALA A 339 16.88 -19.75 -24.37
C ALA A 339 15.97 -18.70 -23.72
N ILE A 340 15.48 -18.95 -22.50
CA ILE A 340 14.63 -18.00 -21.77
C ILE A 340 15.42 -16.74 -21.41
N SER A 341 16.67 -16.90 -20.97
CA SER A 341 17.54 -15.77 -20.62
C SER A 341 17.90 -14.94 -21.85
N ALA A 342 18.18 -15.58 -22.99
CA ALA A 342 18.43 -14.92 -24.26
C ALA A 342 17.18 -14.16 -24.76
N LEU A 343 16.00 -14.76 -24.63
CA LEU A 343 14.73 -14.10 -24.95
C LEU A 343 14.48 -12.89 -24.04
N ALA A 344 14.70 -13.02 -22.73
CA ALA A 344 14.55 -11.94 -21.76
C ALA A 344 15.53 -10.78 -22.03
N LEU A 345 16.78 -11.09 -22.39
CA LEU A 345 17.76 -10.11 -22.86
C LEU A 345 17.25 -9.41 -24.12
N GLY A 346 16.87 -10.16 -25.15
CA GLY A 346 16.36 -9.58 -26.41
C GLY A 346 15.19 -8.63 -26.16
N LEU A 347 14.15 -9.10 -25.48
CA LEU A 347 12.95 -8.30 -25.22
C LEU A 347 13.20 -7.04 -24.39
N ARG A 348 14.18 -7.05 -23.46
CA ARG A 348 14.49 -5.89 -22.61
C ARG A 348 15.47 -4.90 -23.24
N PHE A 349 16.27 -5.32 -24.21
CA PHE A 349 17.26 -4.47 -24.85
C PHE A 349 16.82 -3.94 -26.22
N VAL A 350 15.85 -4.59 -26.87
CA VAL A 350 15.25 -4.08 -28.11
C VAL A 350 14.61 -2.71 -27.84
N ASN A 351 15.05 -1.71 -28.60
CA ASN A 351 14.56 -0.33 -28.56
C ASN A 351 14.63 0.35 -27.18
N LEU A 352 15.61 -0.02 -26.36
CA LEU A 352 15.75 0.51 -24.98
C LEU A 352 15.80 2.05 -24.91
N GLY A 353 16.37 2.70 -25.92
CA GLY A 353 16.44 4.16 -26.01
C GLY A 353 15.16 4.84 -26.52
N GLU A 354 14.28 4.10 -27.19
CA GLU A 354 13.08 4.64 -27.84
C GLU A 354 11.80 4.28 -27.07
N GLN A 355 11.81 3.17 -26.32
CA GLN A 355 10.66 2.65 -25.59
C GLN A 355 10.96 2.47 -24.09
N PRO A 356 10.07 2.98 -23.21
CA PRO A 356 8.97 3.90 -23.50
C PRO A 356 9.48 5.29 -23.99
N LEU A 357 8.59 6.06 -24.65
CA LEU A 357 8.91 7.39 -25.18
C LEU A 357 9.22 8.37 -24.04
N GLY A 358 10.34 9.10 -24.16
CA GLY A 358 10.82 10.05 -23.14
C GLY A 358 11.37 9.35 -21.89
N LEU A 359 11.73 10.12 -20.86
CA LEU A 359 12.08 9.59 -19.54
C LEU A 359 10.98 9.88 -18.54
N TRP A 360 10.68 8.91 -17.69
CA TRP A 360 9.88 9.19 -16.50
C TRP A 360 10.68 10.02 -15.50
N ARG A 361 9.96 10.73 -14.61
CA ARG A 361 10.56 11.67 -13.65
C ARG A 361 11.64 11.00 -12.79
N ASP A 362 11.41 9.77 -12.36
CA ASP A 362 12.34 8.95 -11.59
C ASP A 362 13.53 8.48 -12.44
N GLU A 363 13.32 7.99 -13.66
CA GLU A 363 14.39 7.60 -14.59
C GLU A 363 15.37 8.76 -14.84
N ALA A 364 14.85 9.95 -15.14
CA ALA A 364 15.66 11.15 -15.39
C ALA A 364 16.46 11.56 -14.15
N ARG A 365 15.84 11.52 -12.96
CA ARG A 365 16.52 11.80 -11.69
C ARG A 365 17.63 10.80 -11.39
N HIS A 366 17.38 9.50 -11.60
CA HIS A 366 18.39 8.47 -11.40
C HIS A 366 19.58 8.66 -12.35
N GLY A 367 19.32 9.01 -13.62
CA GLY A 367 20.35 9.33 -14.59
C GLY A 367 21.20 10.54 -14.18
N LEU A 368 20.57 11.62 -13.71
CA LEU A 368 21.27 12.82 -13.23
C LEU A 368 22.10 12.55 -11.97
N LEU A 369 21.57 11.80 -11.01
CA LEU A 369 22.31 11.39 -9.82
C LEU A 369 23.51 10.50 -10.17
N ALA A 370 23.33 9.56 -11.10
CA ALA A 370 24.41 8.73 -11.61
C ALA A 370 25.50 9.57 -12.31
N LEU A 371 25.11 10.59 -13.09
CA LEU A 371 26.03 11.53 -13.72
C LEU A 371 26.79 12.35 -12.67
N GLN A 372 26.11 12.83 -11.63
CA GLN A 372 26.74 13.58 -10.53
C GLN A 372 27.78 12.73 -9.79
N ILE A 373 27.45 11.47 -9.47
CA ILE A 373 28.41 10.53 -8.87
C ILE A 373 29.65 10.37 -9.77
N TRP A 374 29.45 10.29 -11.09
CA TRP A 374 30.56 10.17 -12.03
C TRP A 374 31.43 11.44 -12.10
N GLN A 375 30.82 12.62 -12.18
CA GLN A 375 31.51 13.90 -12.40
C GLN A 375 32.10 14.53 -11.14
N GLU A 376 31.50 14.30 -9.97
CA GLU A 376 31.92 14.90 -8.70
C GLU A 376 32.55 13.85 -7.79
N PRO A 377 33.90 13.79 -7.65
CA PRO A 377 34.57 12.80 -6.83
C PRO A 377 34.17 12.82 -5.34
N SER A 378 33.76 13.98 -4.84
CA SER A 378 33.30 14.19 -3.47
C SER A 378 31.86 13.71 -3.23
N PHE A 379 31.06 13.53 -4.28
CA PHE A 379 29.66 13.12 -4.15
C PHE A 379 29.56 11.60 -4.10
N ARG A 380 29.65 11.03 -2.90
CA ARG A 380 29.60 9.57 -2.64
C ARG A 380 28.51 9.23 -1.62
N PRO A 381 27.22 9.45 -1.94
CA PRO A 381 26.14 9.16 -1.01
C PRO A 381 26.06 7.66 -0.72
N ILE A 382 25.73 7.31 0.53
CA ILE A 382 25.31 5.95 0.90
C ILE A 382 23.79 5.80 0.68
N TYR A 383 23.08 6.90 0.90
CA TYR A 383 21.63 7.04 0.77
C TYR A 383 21.30 8.39 0.16
N VAL A 384 20.36 8.44 -0.78
CA VAL A 384 19.96 9.67 -1.46
C VAL A 384 18.61 10.12 -0.92
N VAL A 385 18.62 11.06 0.03
CA VAL A 385 17.40 11.59 0.68
C VAL A 385 16.62 12.48 -0.28
N GLU A 386 17.31 13.33 -1.04
CA GLU A 386 16.67 14.32 -1.90
C GLU A 386 16.42 13.72 -3.30
N GLY A 387 15.16 13.74 -3.73
CA GLY A 387 14.76 13.40 -5.10
C GLY A 387 14.45 11.93 -5.37
N ALA A 388 15.08 10.98 -4.67
CA ALA A 388 14.88 9.54 -4.86
C ALA A 388 14.41 8.79 -3.60
N ASP A 389 14.92 9.15 -2.41
CA ASP A 389 14.68 8.43 -1.14
C ASP A 389 15.02 6.93 -1.23
N LEU A 390 16.22 6.62 -1.76
CA LEU A 390 16.69 5.26 -2.05
C LEU A 390 18.16 5.04 -1.64
N PRO A 391 18.55 3.80 -1.28
CA PRO A 391 19.95 3.40 -1.15
C PRO A 391 20.73 3.58 -2.46
N ALA A 392 21.99 4.01 -2.38
CA ALA A 392 22.74 4.48 -3.54
C ALA A 392 23.27 3.39 -4.50
N LEU A 393 23.07 2.11 -4.20
CA LEU A 393 23.63 0.99 -4.97
C LEU A 393 23.27 1.05 -6.47
N LEU A 394 22.01 1.36 -6.79
CA LEU A 394 21.56 1.48 -8.18
C LEU A 394 22.35 2.57 -8.93
N PHE A 395 22.54 3.73 -8.31
CA PHE A 395 23.22 4.87 -8.93
C PHE A 395 24.70 4.58 -9.18
N TYR A 396 25.36 3.85 -8.28
CA TYR A 396 26.75 3.40 -8.51
C TYR A 396 26.87 2.42 -9.67
N LEU A 397 25.87 1.57 -9.90
CA LEU A 397 25.84 0.67 -11.07
C LEU A 397 25.55 1.43 -12.37
N MET A 398 24.76 2.50 -12.31
CA MET A 398 24.44 3.36 -13.46
C MET A 398 25.57 4.33 -13.82
N ALA A 399 26.27 4.89 -12.82
CA ALA A 399 27.30 5.92 -12.98
C ALA A 399 28.36 5.61 -14.05
N PRO A 400 28.97 4.41 -14.11
CA PRO A 400 29.94 4.11 -15.17
C PRO A 400 29.30 4.04 -16.56
N LEU A 401 28.04 3.64 -16.68
CA LEU A 401 27.36 3.55 -17.98
C LEU A 401 27.02 4.95 -18.50
N VAL A 402 26.45 5.80 -17.65
CA VAL A 402 26.17 7.20 -17.97
C VAL A 402 27.47 7.96 -18.22
N GLY A 403 28.51 7.68 -17.44
CA GLY A 403 29.81 8.35 -17.54
C GLY A 403 30.62 8.00 -18.78
N LEU A 404 30.58 6.73 -19.23
CA LEU A 404 31.32 6.27 -20.40
C LEU A 404 30.56 6.50 -21.72
N PHE A 405 29.23 6.40 -21.71
CA PHE A 405 28.41 6.45 -22.92
C PHE A 405 27.54 7.71 -23.05
N GLY A 406 27.59 8.60 -22.06
CA GLY A 406 26.82 9.85 -22.03
C GLY A 406 25.44 9.72 -21.38
N PRO A 407 24.78 10.85 -21.08
CA PRO A 407 23.46 10.91 -20.46
C PRO A 407 22.31 10.65 -21.47
N GLU A 408 22.40 9.52 -22.16
CA GLU A 408 21.40 9.05 -23.12
C GLU A 408 20.24 8.29 -22.45
N LEU A 409 19.09 8.19 -23.12
CA LEU A 409 17.92 7.46 -22.57
C LEU A 409 18.24 6.00 -22.28
N TRP A 410 18.98 5.34 -23.17
CA TRP A 410 19.31 3.93 -23.03
C TRP A 410 20.33 3.68 -21.91
N THR A 411 21.26 4.61 -21.63
CA THR A 411 22.26 4.45 -20.56
C THR A 411 21.61 4.53 -19.19
N ALA A 412 20.62 5.41 -19.03
CA ALA A 412 19.81 5.51 -17.81
C ALA A 412 18.98 4.22 -17.54
N ARG A 413 18.59 3.49 -18.59
CA ARG A 413 17.75 2.27 -18.47
C ARG A 413 18.54 0.96 -18.46
N PHE A 414 19.79 0.99 -18.89
CA PHE A 414 20.59 -0.23 -19.10
C PHE A 414 20.67 -1.10 -17.85
N THR A 415 20.95 -0.51 -16.68
CA THR A 415 21.10 -1.27 -15.43
C THR A 415 19.81 -2.00 -15.03
N SER A 416 18.66 -1.34 -15.13
CA SER A 416 17.37 -1.95 -14.79
C SER A 416 16.93 -2.99 -15.84
N ALA A 417 17.21 -2.74 -17.12
CA ALA A 417 17.01 -3.69 -18.21
C ALA A 417 17.84 -4.97 -17.99
N LEU A 418 19.14 -4.82 -17.67
CA LEU A 418 20.04 -5.94 -17.41
C LEU A 418 19.61 -6.75 -16.18
N ALA A 419 19.33 -6.09 -15.05
CA ALA A 419 18.88 -6.76 -13.84
C ALA A 419 17.60 -7.58 -14.08
N GLY A 420 16.64 -7.00 -14.80
CA GLY A 420 15.43 -7.69 -15.19
C GLY A 420 15.66 -8.83 -16.18
N ALA A 421 16.61 -8.70 -17.10
CA ALA A 421 16.93 -9.73 -18.09
C ALA A 421 17.64 -10.95 -17.47
N LEU A 422 18.41 -10.75 -16.41
CA LEU A 422 19.10 -11.80 -15.66
C LEU A 422 18.21 -12.49 -14.61
N THR A 423 17.00 -11.98 -14.38
CA THR A 423 16.07 -12.53 -13.38
C THR A 423 15.73 -14.02 -13.62
N PRO A 424 15.46 -14.50 -14.85
CA PRO A 424 15.19 -15.92 -15.07
C PRO A 424 16.34 -16.84 -14.63
N LEU A 425 17.59 -16.44 -14.91
CA LEU A 425 18.78 -17.18 -14.50
C LEU A 425 18.92 -17.20 -12.97
N ALA A 426 18.76 -16.05 -12.32
CA ALA A 426 18.82 -15.94 -10.86
C ALA A 426 17.72 -16.77 -10.18
N LEU A 427 16.49 -16.74 -10.72
CA LEU A 427 15.37 -17.55 -10.23
C LEU A 427 15.61 -19.03 -10.43
N TRP A 428 16.11 -19.46 -11.59
CA TRP A 428 16.47 -20.86 -11.81
C TRP A 428 17.51 -21.32 -10.79
N TRP A 429 18.59 -20.55 -10.59
CA TRP A 429 19.62 -20.87 -9.61
C TRP A 429 19.08 -20.98 -8.19
N ALA A 430 18.19 -20.07 -7.79
CA ALA A 430 17.61 -20.04 -6.45
C ALA A 430 16.55 -21.13 -6.20
N VAL A 431 15.71 -21.41 -7.21
CA VAL A 431 14.52 -22.27 -7.06
C VAL A 431 14.84 -23.74 -7.35
N ARG A 432 15.79 -24.03 -8.24
CA ARG A 432 16.15 -25.40 -8.62
C ARG A 432 16.50 -26.29 -7.42
N PRO A 433 17.28 -25.87 -6.41
CA PRO A 433 17.56 -26.70 -5.23
C PRO A 433 16.30 -27.04 -4.42
N LEU A 434 15.24 -26.23 -4.53
CA LEU A 434 13.99 -26.39 -3.78
C LEU A 434 12.97 -27.27 -4.52
N LEU A 435 12.92 -27.16 -5.85
CA LEU A 435 11.91 -27.84 -6.68
C LEU A 435 12.45 -29.03 -7.48
N GLY A 436 13.77 -29.22 -7.52
CA GLY A 436 14.41 -30.17 -8.44
C GLY A 436 14.51 -29.63 -9.87
N PRO A 437 14.91 -30.48 -10.84
CA PRO A 437 15.02 -30.12 -12.26
C PRO A 437 13.67 -29.91 -12.98
#